data_AF-A0A5C6SBS2-F1
#
_entry.id   AF-A0A5C6SBS2-F1
#
_cell.length_a   1.000
_cell.length_b   1.000
_cell.length_c   1.000
_cell.angle_alpha   90.00
_cell.angle_beta   90.00
_cell.angle_gamma   90.00
#
_symmetry.space_group_name_H-M   'P 1'
#
loop_
_entity.id
_entity.type
_entity.pdbx_description
1 polymer ?
#
loop_
_entity_poly.entity_id
_entity_poly.type
_entity_poly.pdbx_seq_one_letter_code
_entity_poly.pdbx_strand_id
1 'polypeptide(L)' 'MSYLKCYAHDDVGARNKQQVYRVNSYHIPINEALEAMVRRFKQYMPDHEPIWACAGVASLVEDDTRVEIEVVAQDP' A
#
# COMPACT_ATOMS: atom_id res chain seq x y z
N MET A 1 -16.90 -0.72 -4.49
CA MET A 1 -16.20 0.43 -3.89
C MET A 1 -15.38 -0.15 -2.74
N SER A 2 -14.25 -0.78 -3.06
CA SER A 2 -13.45 -1.53 -2.08
C SER A 2 -12.65 -0.56 -1.21
N TYR A 3 -12.94 -0.60 0.08
CA TYR A 3 -12.20 0.12 1.11
C TYR A 3 -10.79 -0.48 1.18
N LEU A 4 -9.79 0.24 0.67
CA LEU A 4 -8.41 0.02 1.09
C LEU A 4 -8.31 0.61 2.50
N LYS A 5 -8.58 -0.20 3.52
CA LYS A 5 -8.21 0.11 4.90
C LYS A 5 -6.70 -0.06 5.00
N CYS A 6 -5.98 1.03 4.78
CA CYS A 6 -4.58 1.09 5.18
C CYS A 6 -4.56 1.01 6.70
N TYR A 7 -4.15 -0.11 7.30
CA TYR A 7 -3.95 -0.24 8.76
C TYR A 7 -2.75 0.59 9.28
N ALA A 8 -2.32 1.60 8.54
CA ALA A 8 -1.47 2.64 9.10
C ALA A 8 -2.34 3.41 10.08
N HIS A 9 -2.30 3.02 11.36
CA HIS A 9 -2.87 3.80 12.45
C HIS A 9 -2.37 5.24 12.27
N ASP A 10 -3.28 6.16 11.95
CA ASP A 10 -3.00 7.60 11.81
C ASP A 10 -2.41 8.19 13.12
N ASP A 11 -2.44 7.42 14.21
CA ASP A 11 -2.09 7.86 15.56
C ASP A 11 -0.64 7.59 16.00
N VAL A 12 0.21 6.84 15.26
CA VAL A 12 1.49 6.37 15.87
C VAL A 12 2.77 6.34 15.00
N GLY A 13 2.86 6.92 13.80
CA GLY A 13 4.21 7.02 13.22
C GLY A 13 4.45 7.73 11.90
N ALA A 14 3.56 7.62 10.91
CA ALA A 14 3.74 8.31 9.64
C ALA A 14 2.96 9.63 9.65
N ARG A 15 3.60 10.73 10.05
CA ARG A 15 2.99 12.08 10.01
C ARG A 15 2.74 12.54 8.58
N ASN A 16 3.52 12.00 7.64
CA ASN A 16 3.41 12.29 6.22
C ASN A 16 3.67 11.02 5.38
N LYS A 17 2.85 10.77 4.37
CA LYS A 17 3.03 9.64 3.42
C LYS A 17 4.36 9.73 2.65
N GLN A 18 4.94 10.93 2.52
CA GLN A 18 6.27 11.13 1.95
C GLN A 18 7.42 10.55 2.81
N GLN A 19 7.14 10.14 4.05
CA GLN A 19 8.13 9.48 4.91
C GLN A 19 8.21 7.96 4.64
N VAL A 20 7.28 7.40 3.86
CA VAL A 20 7.25 5.97 3.53
C VAL A 20 8.32 5.66 2.50
N TYR A 21 9.38 4.93 2.83
CA TYR A 21 10.43 4.61 1.86
C TYR A 21 10.31 3.20 1.25
N ARG A 22 9.54 2.30 1.88
CA ARG A 22 9.30 0.93 1.39
C ARG A 22 7.83 0.58 1.44
N VAL A 23 7.32 -0.02 0.36
CA VAL A 23 5.97 -0.55 0.25
C VAL A 23 6.03 -1.98 -0.26
N ASN A 24 5.46 -2.91 0.51
CA ASN A 24 5.17 -4.27 0.04
C ASN A 24 3.66 -4.39 -0.17
N SER A 25 3.24 -4.96 -1.30
CA SER A 25 1.83 -5.21 -1.58
C SER A 25 1.59 -6.66 -1.97
N TYR A 26 0.55 -7.25 -1.38
CA TYR A 26 0.14 -8.65 -1.57
C TYR A 26 -1.23 -8.69 -2.24
N HIS A 27 -1.35 -9.35 -3.39
CA HIS A 27 -2.50 -9.21 -4.31
C HIS A 27 -3.26 -10.51 -4.58
N ILE A 28 -4.59 -10.40 -4.73
CA ILE A 28 -5.49 -11.47 -5.16
C ILE A 28 -6.62 -10.93 -6.06
N PRO A 29 -6.62 -11.22 -7.39
CA PRO A 29 -5.50 -11.61 -8.24
C PRO A 29 -4.62 -10.40 -8.63
N ILE A 30 -3.36 -10.64 -9.00
CA ILE A 30 -2.33 -9.60 -9.21
C ILE A 30 -2.60 -8.65 -10.40
N ASN A 31 -3.28 -9.12 -11.44
CA ASN A 31 -3.42 -8.41 -12.70
C ASN A 31 -4.26 -7.12 -12.61
N GLU A 32 -5.36 -7.14 -11.86
CA GLU A 32 -6.31 -6.01 -11.82
C GLU A 32 -5.86 -4.88 -10.88
N ALA A 33 -5.05 -5.22 -9.89
CA ALA A 33 -4.71 -4.31 -8.79
C ALA A 33 -3.43 -3.49 -9.03
N LEU A 34 -2.56 -3.90 -9.96
CA LEU A 34 -1.31 -3.19 -10.30
C LEU A 34 -1.55 -1.74 -10.75
N GLU A 35 -2.43 -1.52 -11.72
CA GLU A 35 -2.71 -0.17 -12.19
C GLU A 35 -3.35 0.70 -11.12
N ALA A 36 -4.20 0.10 -10.28
CA ALA A 36 -4.83 0.78 -9.15
C ALA A 36 -3.80 1.22 -8.11
N MET A 37 -2.77 0.41 -7.85
CA MET A 37 -1.64 0.78 -7.00
C MET A 37 -0.85 1.95 -7.57
N VAL A 38 -0.47 1.89 -8.85
CA VAL A 38 0.28 2.98 -9.51
C VAL A 38 -0.49 4.30 -9.46
N ARG A 39 -1.80 4.30 -9.72
CA ARG A 39 -2.65 5.51 -9.59
C ARG A 39 -2.64 6.06 -8.17
N ARG A 40 -2.68 5.19 -7.16
CA ARG A 40 -2.65 5.59 -5.75
C ARG A 40 -1.29 6.14 -5.32
N PHE A 41 -0.18 5.58 -5.78
CA PHE A 41 1.14 6.15 -5.52
C PHE A 41 1.24 7.58 -6.06
N LYS A 42 0.83 7.81 -7.31
CA LYS A 42 0.80 9.16 -7.90
C LYS A 42 -0.11 10.12 -7.14
N GLN A 43 -1.23 9.64 -6.61
CA GLN A 43 -2.18 10.48 -5.87
C GLN A 43 -1.68 10.83 -4.46
N TYR A 44 -1.10 9.88 -3.74
CA TYR A 44 -0.78 10.03 -2.32
C TYR A 44 0.70 10.34 -2.05
N MET A 45 1.57 10.09 -3.01
CA MET A 45 3.02 10.34 -2.98
C MET A 45 3.47 10.97 -4.31
N PRO A 46 2.95 12.16 -4.69
CA PRO A 46 3.22 12.74 -6.01
C PRO A 46 4.70 13.14 -6.21
N ASP A 47 5.38 13.54 -5.14
CA ASP A 47 6.78 13.98 -5.16
C ASP A 47 7.74 12.95 -4.55
N HIS A 48 7.30 11.69 -4.40
CA HIS A 48 8.08 10.64 -3.73
C HIS A 48 7.81 9.27 -4.33
N GLU A 49 8.87 8.51 -4.57
CA GLU A 49 8.81 7.18 -5.18
C GLU A 49 9.39 6.15 -4.21
N PRO A 50 8.57 5.46 -3.40
CA PRO A 50 9.06 4.43 -2.51
C PRO A 50 9.53 3.21 -3.30
N ILE A 51 10.43 2.43 -2.70
CA ILE A 51 10.74 1.08 -3.20
C ILE A 51 9.47 0.24 -3.07
N TRP A 52 8.98 -0.28 -4.20
CA TRP A 52 7.77 -1.08 -4.26
C TRP A 52 8.07 -2.54 -4.64
N ALA A 53 7.72 -3.47 -3.75
CA ALA A 53 7.67 -4.89 -4.02
C ALA A 53 6.22 -5.38 -4.13
N CYS A 54 5.93 -6.16 -5.17
CA CYS A 54 4.60 -6.69 -5.46
C CYS A 54 4.64 -8.21 -5.57
N ALA A 55 3.77 -8.89 -4.82
CA ALA A 55 3.63 -10.35 -4.85
C ALA A 55 2.16 -10.78 -4.96
N GLY A 56 1.91 -11.81 -5.76
CA GLY A 56 0.63 -12.52 -5.73
C GLY A 56 0.64 -13.55 -4.61
N VAL A 57 -0.47 -13.64 -3.86
CA VAL A 57 -0.61 -14.58 -2.73
C VAL A 57 -1.86 -15.44 -2.87
N ALA A 58 -1.96 -16.51 -2.08
CA ALA A 58 -3.08 -17.44 -2.15
C ALA A 58 -4.36 -16.93 -1.46
N SER A 59 -4.20 -16.21 -0.35
CA SER A 59 -5.30 -15.70 0.48
C SER A 59 -4.84 -14.47 1.27
N LEU A 60 -5.77 -13.56 1.56
CA LEU A 60 -5.61 -12.46 2.52
C LEU A 60 -6.55 -12.70 3.70
N VAL A 61 -6.33 -11.99 4.82
CA VAL A 61 -7.07 -12.23 6.07
C VAL A 61 -8.55 -11.89 5.95
N GLU A 62 -8.88 -10.84 5.19
CA GLU A 62 -10.27 -10.43 4.93
C GLU A 62 -10.75 -10.93 3.56
N ASP A 63 -11.90 -11.63 3.53
CA ASP A 63 -12.40 -12.35 2.35
C ASP A 63 -12.61 -11.47 1.09
N ASP A 64 -12.98 -10.20 1.27
CA ASP A 64 -13.22 -9.26 0.17
C ASP A 64 -11.99 -8.39 -0.17
N THR A 65 -10.88 -8.57 0.55
CA THR A 65 -9.67 -7.79 0.33
C THR A 65 -8.92 -8.28 -0.89
N ARG A 66 -8.64 -7.35 -1.80
CA ARG A 66 -7.92 -7.62 -3.07
C ARG A 66 -6.43 -7.29 -2.99
N VAL A 67 -6.07 -6.39 -2.07
CA VAL A 67 -4.71 -5.94 -1.85
C VAL A 67 -4.52 -5.66 -0.38
N GLU A 68 -3.49 -6.26 0.21
CA GLU A 68 -2.96 -5.86 1.52
C GLU A 68 -1.64 -5.11 1.29
N ILE A 69 -1.41 -4.04 2.07
CA ILE A 69 -0.24 -3.17 1.93
C ILE A 69 0.46 -3.05 3.28
N GLU A 70 1.74 -3.40 3.29
CA GLU A 70 2.67 -3.16 4.38
C GLU A 70 3.59 -2.00 4.00
N VAL A 71 3.74 -1.02 4.89
CA VAL A 71 4.58 0.16 4.65
C VAL A 71 5.62 0.31 5.74
N VAL A 72 6.79 0.82 5.37
CA VAL A 72 7.81 1.28 6.33
C VAL A 72 8.08 2.75 6.10
N ALA A 73 7.97 3.52 7.16
CA ALA A 73 8.24 4.95 7.17
C ALA A 73 9.39 5.28 8.14
N GLN A 74 10.08 6.39 7.87
CA GLN A 74 11.13 6.91 8.74
C GLN A 74 10.79 8.34 9.17
N ASP A 75 10.66 8.56 10.47
CA ASP A 75 10.53 9.89 11.11
C ASP A 75 11.80 10.11 11.96
N PRO A 76 12.64 11.11 11.65
CA PRO A 76 13.90 11.39 12.37
C PRO A 76 13.73 11.75 13.85
#